data_AF-A0A7S1NCJ2-F1
#
_entry.id   AF-A0A7S1NCJ2-F1
#
_cell.length_a   1.000
_cell.length_b   1.000
_cell.length_c   1.000
_cell.angle_alpha   90.00
_cell.angle_beta   90.00
_cell.angle_gamma   90.00
#
_symmetry.space_group_name_H-M   'P 1'
#
loop_
_entity.id
_entity.type
_entity.pdbx_description
1 polymer ?
#
loop_
_entity_poly.entity_id
_entity_poly.type
_entity_poly.pdbx_seq_one_letter_code
_entity_poly.pdbx_strand_id
1 'polypeptide(L)'
;DFHQVRDDLQSLFPSVDPPIVEDIASSVAAGDLSRKQAIESLNEMGVMAVVESVKQQEAASECVIYVTHVGGIRKVRDDCRRLKHLFDALKIRYNEIDIAENKWIRQKIMNESGQNSLPLVFVGETYLGTYDDLERWNDDGELMAKLAEKGYG
;
A
#
# COMPACT_ATOMS: atom_id res chain seq x y z
N ASP A 1 -32.79 -18.43 21.21
CA ASP A 1 -32.51 -19.38 20.12
C ASP A 1 -31.33 -18.83 19.34
N PHE A 2 -30.25 -19.61 19.20
CA PHE A 2 -29.02 -19.23 18.50
C PHE A 2 -29.28 -18.91 17.03
N HIS A 3 -30.11 -19.71 16.35
CA HIS A 3 -30.38 -19.54 14.92
C HIS A 3 -31.06 -18.21 14.63
N GLN A 4 -32.07 -17.84 15.43
CA GLN A 4 -32.75 -16.55 15.30
C GLN A 4 -31.79 -15.38 15.50
N VAL A 5 -30.92 -15.44 16.52
CA VAL A 5 -29.96 -14.36 16.81
C VAL A 5 -28.93 -14.21 15.70
N ARG A 6 -28.40 -15.32 15.19
CA ARG A 6 -27.46 -15.32 14.06
C ARG A 6 -28.09 -14.70 12.81
N ASP A 7 -29.29 -15.15 12.46
CA ASP A 7 -29.97 -14.70 11.24
C ASP A 7 -30.32 -13.20 11.32
N ASP A 8 -30.76 -12.73 12.50
CA ASP A 8 -31.01 -11.31 12.76
C ASP A 8 -29.72 -10.47 12.61
N LEU A 9 -28.59 -10.94 13.16
CA LEU A 9 -27.31 -10.22 13.08
C LEU A 9 -26.74 -10.21 11.65
N GLN A 10 -26.77 -11.32 10.92
CA GLN A 10 -26.29 -11.37 9.54
C GLN A 10 -27.14 -10.48 8.62
N SER A 11 -28.44 -10.36 8.88
CA SER A 11 -29.32 -9.45 8.13
C SER A 11 -29.00 -7.98 8.39
N LEU A 12 -28.57 -7.62 9.61
CA LEU A 12 -28.18 -6.26 9.97
C LEU A 12 -26.77 -5.92 9.47
N PHE A 13 -25.89 -6.92 9.35
CA PHE A 13 -24.49 -6.77 8.99
C PHE A 13 -24.10 -7.68 7.82
N PRO A 14 -24.67 -7.47 6.61
CA PRO A 14 -24.46 -8.35 5.46
C PRO A 14 -23.01 -8.37 4.98
N SER A 15 -22.22 -7.35 5.31
CA SER A 15 -20.81 -7.21 4.93
C SER A 15 -19.83 -7.87 5.92
N VAL A 16 -20.31 -8.37 7.06
CA VAL A 16 -19.46 -9.06 8.05
C VAL A 16 -19.42 -10.55 7.74
N ASP A 17 -18.22 -11.13 7.80
CA ASP A 17 -18.01 -12.54 7.47
C ASP A 17 -18.83 -13.46 8.39
N PRO A 18 -19.52 -14.48 7.83
CA PRO A 18 -20.40 -15.35 8.60
C PRO A 18 -19.77 -16.01 9.84
N PRO A 19 -18.50 -16.46 9.83
CA PRO A 19 -17.85 -17.02 11.02
C PRO A 19 -17.76 -16.06 12.21
N ILE A 20 -17.64 -14.74 11.96
CA ILE A 20 -17.59 -13.71 13.01
C ILE A 20 -18.97 -13.55 13.63
N VAL A 21 -20.01 -13.54 12.80
CA VAL A 21 -21.41 -13.46 13.24
C VAL A 21 -21.80 -14.71 14.04
N GLU A 22 -21.30 -15.90 13.67
CA GLU A 22 -21.54 -17.15 14.40
C GLU A 22 -20.92 -17.15 15.81
N ASP A 23 -19.68 -16.67 15.95
CA ASP A 23 -19.01 -16.59 17.25
C ASP A 23 -19.75 -15.64 18.21
N ILE A 24 -20.13 -14.45 17.71
CA ILE A 24 -20.86 -13.45 18.49
C ILE A 24 -22.28 -13.93 18.82
N ALA A 25 -22.99 -14.56 17.88
CA ALA A 25 -24.31 -15.14 18.12
C ALA A 25 -24.25 -16.27 19.16
N SER A 26 -23.16 -17.04 19.19
CA SER A 26 -22.93 -18.09 20.18
C SER A 26 -22.80 -17.49 21.59
N SER A 27 -21.99 -16.42 21.76
CA SER A 27 -21.86 -15.71 23.03
C SER A 27 -23.16 -15.04 23.50
N VAL A 28 -23.97 -14.51 22.58
CA VAL A 28 -25.29 -13.94 22.91
C VAL A 28 -26.29 -15.04 23.31
N ALA A 29 -26.25 -16.19 22.64
CA ALA A 29 -27.11 -17.33 22.98
C ALA A 29 -26.73 -17.97 24.33
N ALA A 30 -25.45 -17.96 24.68
CA ALA A 30 -24.93 -18.40 25.98
C ALA A 30 -25.27 -17.43 27.13
N GLY A 31 -25.64 -16.18 26.81
CA GLY A 31 -25.95 -15.15 27.80
C GLY A 31 -24.73 -14.40 28.33
N ASP A 32 -23.54 -14.70 27.80
CA ASP A 32 -22.28 -14.05 28.15
C ASP A 32 -22.20 -12.61 27.61
N LEU A 33 -22.96 -12.32 26.55
CA LEU A 33 -22.99 -11.03 25.88
C LEU A 33 -24.42 -10.53 25.70
N SER A 34 -24.70 -9.28 26.07
CA SER A 34 -26.01 -8.69 25.80
C SER A 34 -26.15 -8.36 24.31
N ARG A 35 -27.40 -8.44 23.79
CA ARG A 35 -27.69 -8.08 22.39
C ARG A 35 -27.23 -6.67 22.01
N LYS A 36 -27.28 -5.72 22.96
CA LYS A 36 -26.81 -4.34 22.72
C LYS A 36 -25.29 -4.30 22.51
N GLN A 37 -24.54 -5.01 23.34
CA GLN A 37 -23.08 -5.11 23.21
C GLN A 37 -22.67 -5.82 21.92
N ALA A 38 -23.41 -6.87 21.52
CA ALA A 38 -23.17 -7.56 20.25
C ALA A 38 -23.31 -6.63 19.04
N ILE A 39 -24.38 -5.82 19.01
CA ILE A 39 -24.62 -4.84 17.93
C ILE A 39 -23.54 -3.75 17.92
N GLU A 40 -23.09 -3.30 19.09
CA GLU A 40 -22.04 -2.29 19.21
C GLU A 40 -20.69 -2.83 18.72
N SER A 41 -20.30 -4.04 19.12
CA SER A 41 -19.08 -4.70 18.63
C SER A 41 -19.13 -4.97 17.12
N LEU A 42 -20.29 -5.38 16.59
CA LEU A 42 -20.47 -5.59 15.15
C LEU A 42 -20.46 -4.28 14.36
N ASN A 43 -20.97 -3.18 14.93
CA ASN A 43 -20.84 -1.85 14.34
C ASN A 43 -19.37 -1.40 14.31
N GLU A 44 -18.63 -1.54 15.41
CA GLU A 44 -17.20 -1.21 15.43
C GLU A 44 -16.40 -2.05 14.43
N MET A 45 -16.66 -3.36 14.37
CA MET A 45 -16.04 -4.27 13.40
C MET A 45 -16.42 -3.94 11.94
N GLY A 46 -17.70 -3.65 11.69
CA GLY A 46 -18.20 -3.26 10.37
C GLY A 46 -17.66 -1.92 9.90
N VAL A 47 -17.51 -0.94 10.81
CA VAL A 47 -16.84 0.33 10.53
C VAL A 47 -15.39 0.11 10.18
N MET A 48 -14.67 -0.76 10.88
CA MET A 48 -13.29 -1.10 10.53
C MET A 48 -13.17 -1.77 9.16
N ALA A 49 -14.07 -2.70 8.81
CA ALA A 49 -14.09 -3.32 7.48
C ALA A 49 -14.39 -2.31 6.36
N VAL A 50 -15.27 -1.35 6.60
CA VAL A 50 -15.54 -0.25 5.66
C VAL A 50 -14.36 0.71 5.59
N VAL A 51 -13.71 1.04 6.71
CA VAL A 51 -12.49 1.88 6.73
C VAL A 51 -11.34 1.20 5.99
N GLU A 52 -11.16 -0.11 6.14
CA GLU A 52 -10.19 -0.91 5.37
C GLU A 52 -10.49 -0.84 3.87
N SER A 53 -11.77 -0.96 3.51
CA SER A 53 -12.24 -0.88 2.11
C SER A 53 -12.11 0.52 1.51
N VAL A 54 -12.30 1.58 2.32
CA VAL A 54 -12.14 2.98 1.91
C VAL A 54 -10.66 3.35 1.78
N LYS A 55 -9.78 2.83 2.64
CA LYS A 55 -8.31 3.00 2.50
C LYS A 55 -7.76 2.42 1.21
N GLN A 56 -8.37 1.35 0.69
CA GLN A 56 -7.96 0.74 -0.58
C GLN A 56 -8.45 1.51 -1.82
N GLN A 57 -9.33 2.50 -1.66
CA GLN A 57 -9.89 3.28 -2.76
C GLN A 57 -9.35 4.72 -2.84
N GLU A 58 -8.40 5.12 -2.01
CA GLU A 58 -7.74 6.43 -2.12
C GLU A 58 -6.68 6.42 -3.23
N ALA A 59 -7.07 7.00 -4.37
CA ALA A 59 -6.27 7.56 -5.46
C ALA A 59 -5.00 6.77 -5.88
N ALA A 60 -5.07 6.19 -7.08
CA ALA A 60 -3.90 5.75 -7.82
C ALA A 60 -2.80 6.83 -7.77
N SER A 61 -1.70 6.47 -7.12
CA SER A 61 -0.60 7.37 -6.83
C SER A 61 0.40 7.36 -7.98
N GLU A 62 0.82 8.54 -8.40
CA GLU A 62 1.81 8.67 -9.46
C GLU A 62 3.17 8.12 -9.00
N CYS A 63 3.86 7.43 -9.91
CA CYS A 63 5.23 7.01 -9.65
C CYS A 63 6.18 8.17 -9.95
N VAL A 64 7.13 8.42 -9.05
CA VAL A 64 8.16 9.45 -9.20
C VAL A 64 9.53 8.81 -9.06
N ILE A 65 10.40 9.05 -10.02
CA ILE A 65 11.81 8.67 -9.94
C ILE A 65 12.66 9.91 -9.67
N TYR A 66 13.45 9.83 -8.61
CA TYR A 66 14.46 10.83 -8.28
C TYR A 66 15.79 10.41 -8.87
N VAL A 67 16.36 11.28 -9.70
CA VAL A 67 17.60 11.02 -10.43
C VAL A 67 18.58 12.16 -10.21
N THR A 68 19.78 11.98 -10.75
CA THR A 68 20.73 13.07 -10.93
C THR A 68 21.26 13.04 -12.35
N HIS A 69 21.17 14.15 -13.09
CA HIS A 69 21.85 14.26 -14.38
C HIS A 69 23.32 14.65 -14.21
N VAL A 70 23.67 15.22 -13.06
CA VAL A 70 25.02 15.66 -12.72
C VAL A 70 25.65 14.62 -11.78
N GLY A 71 26.32 13.63 -12.35
CA GLY A 71 26.93 12.53 -11.60
C GLY A 71 28.39 12.29 -11.94
N GLY A 72 29.28 12.50 -10.98
CA GLY A 72 30.70 12.09 -11.08
C GLY A 72 30.90 10.57 -10.90
N ILE A 73 29.91 9.86 -10.35
CA ILE A 73 29.96 8.41 -10.10
C ILE A 73 29.31 7.67 -11.26
N ARG A 74 30.10 6.86 -11.97
CA ARG A 74 29.66 6.11 -13.15
C ARG A 74 28.49 5.17 -12.87
N LYS A 75 28.52 4.42 -11.75
CA LYS A 75 27.45 3.49 -11.35
C LYS A 75 26.09 4.21 -11.29
N VAL A 76 26.00 5.29 -10.51
CA VAL A 76 24.77 6.08 -10.33
C VAL A 76 24.17 6.52 -11.66
N ARG A 77 25.01 7.01 -12.59
CA ARG A 77 24.56 7.43 -13.92
C ARG A 77 24.00 6.27 -14.73
N ASP A 78 24.66 5.13 -14.68
CA ASP A 78 24.23 3.94 -15.43
C ASP A 78 22.95 3.36 -14.82
N ASP A 79 22.81 3.34 -13.50
CA ASP A 79 21.60 2.90 -12.78
C ASP A 79 20.41 3.81 -13.10
N CYS A 80 20.60 5.14 -13.11
CA CYS A 80 19.55 6.08 -13.52
C CYS A 80 19.08 5.81 -14.97
N ARG A 81 19.99 5.46 -15.87
CA ARG A 81 19.63 5.14 -17.26
C ARG A 81 18.89 3.81 -17.35
N ARG A 82 19.38 2.78 -16.67
CA ARG A 82 18.77 1.44 -16.69
C ARG A 82 17.38 1.45 -16.07
N LEU A 83 17.19 2.18 -14.97
CA LEU A 83 15.88 2.34 -14.35
C LEU A 83 14.84 2.89 -15.33
N LYS A 84 15.18 3.94 -16.08
CA LYS A 84 14.28 4.52 -17.09
C LYS A 84 13.94 3.50 -18.17
N HIS A 85 14.94 2.81 -18.70
CA HIS A 85 14.72 1.77 -19.70
C HIS A 85 13.83 0.64 -19.20
N LEU A 86 13.99 0.22 -17.95
CA LEU A 86 13.13 -0.76 -17.31
C LEU A 86 11.68 -0.28 -17.27
N PHE A 87 11.45 0.95 -16.84
CA PHE A 87 10.10 1.53 -16.73
C PHE A 87 9.45 1.71 -18.11
N ASP A 88 10.22 2.18 -19.10
CA ASP A 88 9.77 2.35 -20.49
C ASP A 88 9.42 1.01 -21.16
N ALA A 89 10.21 -0.03 -20.88
CA ALA A 89 9.97 -1.39 -21.39
C ALA A 89 8.69 -1.98 -20.80
N LEU A 90 8.46 -1.76 -19.51
CA LEU A 90 7.28 -2.23 -18.78
C LEU A 90 6.05 -1.32 -18.93
N LYS A 91 6.17 -0.19 -19.63
CA LYS A 91 5.10 0.81 -19.81
C LYS A 91 4.57 1.38 -18.48
N ILE A 92 5.45 1.49 -17.49
CA ILE A 92 5.16 2.15 -16.22
C ILE A 92 5.22 3.65 -16.46
N ARG A 93 4.16 4.38 -16.09
CA ARG A 93 4.14 5.85 -16.13
C ARG A 93 4.87 6.38 -14.91
N TYR A 94 5.78 7.32 -15.12
CA TYR A 94 6.52 7.94 -14.05
C TYR A 94 6.80 9.42 -14.35
N ASN A 95 6.98 10.20 -13.29
CA ASN A 95 7.56 11.53 -13.36
C ASN A 95 9.04 11.47 -12.96
N GLU A 96 9.89 12.22 -13.66
CA GLU A 96 11.32 12.30 -13.38
C GLU A 96 11.64 13.62 -12.71
N ILE A 97 12.31 13.57 -11.55
CA ILE A 97 12.77 14.76 -10.83
C ILE A 97 14.29 14.70 -10.67
N ASP A 98 15.00 15.63 -11.31
CA ASP A 98 16.42 15.84 -11.05
C ASP A 98 16.61 16.66 -9.77
N ILE A 99 17.36 16.10 -8.82
CA ILE A 99 17.66 16.72 -7.52
C ILE A 99 19.13 17.12 -7.37
N ALA A 100 19.91 17.09 -8.46
CA ALA A 100 21.33 17.44 -8.47
C ALA A 100 21.60 18.84 -7.90
N GLU A 101 20.78 19.82 -8.30
CA GLU A 101 20.98 21.23 -7.96
C GLU A 101 20.28 21.62 -6.64
N ASN A 102 19.27 20.85 -6.21
CA ASN A 102 18.51 21.15 -5.00
C ASN A 102 18.95 20.27 -3.81
N LYS A 103 19.92 20.79 -3.05
CA LYS A 103 20.45 20.11 -1.86
C LYS A 103 19.39 19.80 -0.80
N TRP A 104 18.39 20.67 -0.64
CA TRP A 104 17.33 20.47 0.36
C TRP A 104 16.44 19.29 -0.03
N ILE A 105 15.97 19.24 -1.28
CA ILE A 105 15.18 18.10 -1.78
C ILE A 105 16.01 16.82 -1.69
N ARG A 106 17.27 16.86 -2.10
CA ARG A 106 18.16 15.69 -2.00
C ARG A 106 18.28 15.16 -0.58
N GLN A 107 18.51 16.03 0.41
CA GLN A 107 18.58 15.60 1.81
C GLN A 107 17.26 15.04 2.31
N LYS A 108 16.13 15.67 1.95
CA LYS A 108 14.79 15.17 2.30
C LYS A 108 14.58 13.75 1.78
N ILE A 109 14.79 13.52 0.47
CA ILE A 109 14.57 12.21 -0.17
C ILE A 109 15.54 11.15 0.36
N MET A 110 16.81 11.51 0.63
CA MET A 110 17.78 10.58 1.24
C MET A 110 17.38 10.20 2.67
N ASN A 111 16.86 11.14 3.45
CA ASN A 111 16.38 10.87 4.81
C ASN A 111 15.11 10.00 4.79
N GLU A 112 14.17 10.26 3.89
CA GLU A 112 12.91 9.52 3.77
C GLU A 112 13.13 8.09 3.28
N SER A 113 14.05 7.89 2.34
CA SER A 113 14.39 6.55 1.83
C SER A 113 15.38 5.78 2.72
N GLY A 114 16.13 6.49 3.58
CA GLY A 114 17.29 5.94 4.29
C GLY A 114 18.46 5.58 3.37
N GLN A 115 18.41 5.97 2.09
CA GLN A 115 19.41 5.64 1.09
C GLN A 115 20.27 6.84 0.73
N ASN A 116 21.54 6.58 0.40
CA ASN A 116 22.52 7.61 0.05
C ASN A 116 22.91 7.58 -1.45
N SER A 117 22.27 6.72 -2.24
CA SER A 117 22.51 6.57 -3.68
C SER A 117 21.23 6.81 -4.47
N LEU A 118 21.41 7.27 -5.70
CA LEU A 118 20.35 7.41 -6.71
C LEU A 118 20.53 6.31 -7.78
N PRO A 119 19.47 5.98 -8.54
CA PRO A 119 18.11 6.53 -8.47
C PRO A 119 17.29 5.98 -7.29
N LEU A 120 16.27 6.73 -6.88
CA LEU A 120 15.29 6.33 -5.86
C LEU A 120 13.88 6.46 -6.41
N VAL A 121 13.03 5.48 -6.13
CA VAL A 121 11.66 5.43 -6.66
C VAL A 121 10.65 5.55 -5.53
N PHE A 122 9.64 6.38 -5.77
CA PHE A 122 8.51 6.62 -4.88
C PHE A 122 7.21 6.41 -5.64
N VAL A 123 6.17 6.04 -4.90
CA VAL A 123 4.78 6.03 -5.35
C VAL A 123 4.00 6.91 -4.40
N GLY A 124 3.52 8.05 -4.90
CA GLY A 124 3.02 9.13 -4.05
C GLY A 124 4.09 9.57 -3.04
N GLU A 125 3.79 9.45 -1.75
CA GLU A 125 4.71 9.77 -0.65
C GLU A 125 5.49 8.55 -0.12
N THR A 126 5.23 7.35 -0.67
CA THR A 126 5.81 6.11 -0.15
C THR A 126 7.06 5.73 -0.94
N TYR A 127 8.17 5.49 -0.22
CA TYR A 127 9.38 4.95 -0.81
C TYR A 127 9.16 3.52 -1.31
N LEU A 128 9.47 3.28 -2.58
CA LEU A 128 9.38 1.96 -3.20
C LEU A 128 10.72 1.22 -3.12
N GLY A 129 11.82 1.82 -3.59
CA GLY A 129 13.11 1.13 -3.68
C GLY A 129 14.19 1.85 -4.49
N THR A 130 15.38 1.24 -4.51
CA THR A 130 16.52 1.60 -5.36
C THR A 130 16.44 0.88 -6.72
N TYR A 131 17.34 1.20 -7.66
CA TYR A 131 17.44 0.43 -8.90
C TYR A 131 17.66 -1.07 -8.67
N ASP A 132 18.56 -1.42 -7.74
CA ASP A 132 18.93 -2.83 -7.48
C ASP A 132 17.71 -3.63 -6.94
N ASP A 133 16.87 -3.00 -6.11
CA ASP A 133 15.62 -3.61 -5.60
C ASP A 133 14.63 -3.86 -6.74
N LEU A 134 14.47 -2.87 -7.64
CA LEU A 134 13.52 -2.91 -8.74
C LEU A 134 13.94 -3.88 -9.83
N GLU A 135 15.24 -3.97 -10.14
CA GLU A 135 15.80 -4.97 -11.06
C GLU A 135 15.52 -6.38 -10.53
N ARG A 136 15.79 -6.62 -9.24
CA ARG A 136 15.49 -7.90 -8.60
C ARG A 136 14.00 -8.26 -8.69
N TRP A 137 13.09 -7.33 -8.35
CA TRP A 137 11.67 -7.61 -8.44
C TRP A 137 11.18 -7.77 -9.88
N ASN A 138 11.83 -7.14 -10.84
CA ASN A 138 11.53 -7.37 -12.25
C ASN A 138 11.91 -8.79 -12.67
N ASP A 139 13.10 -9.24 -12.27
CA ASP A 139 13.60 -10.58 -12.57
C ASP A 139 12.75 -11.67 -11.90
N ASP A 140 12.26 -11.41 -10.69
CA ASP A 140 11.35 -12.28 -9.95
C ASP A 140 9.88 -12.19 -10.44
N GLY A 141 9.56 -11.24 -11.32
CA GLY A 141 8.20 -10.99 -11.83
C GLY A 141 7.25 -10.32 -10.82
N GLU A 142 7.77 -9.81 -9.72
CA GLU A 142 7.01 -9.22 -8.60
C GLU A 142 6.87 -7.69 -8.69
N LEU A 143 7.60 -7.02 -9.58
CA LEU A 143 7.68 -5.55 -9.63
C LEU A 143 6.30 -4.86 -9.74
N MET A 144 5.42 -5.37 -10.60
CA MET A 144 4.07 -4.80 -10.76
C MET A 144 3.22 -4.98 -9.49
N ALA A 145 3.35 -6.11 -8.81
CA ALA A 145 2.66 -6.35 -7.55
C ALA A 145 3.18 -5.41 -6.45
N LYS A 146 4.49 -5.16 -6.41
CA LYS A 146 5.11 -4.21 -5.49
C LYS A 146 4.65 -2.77 -5.75
N LEU A 147 4.54 -2.36 -7.01
CA LEU A 147 3.99 -1.06 -7.38
C LEU A 147 2.54 -0.92 -6.92
N ALA A 148 1.70 -1.92 -7.19
CA ALA A 148 0.30 -1.93 -6.76
C ALA A 148 0.16 -1.93 -5.23
N GLU A 149 1.01 -2.66 -4.51
CA GLU A 149 1.10 -2.63 -3.04
C GLU A 149 1.36 -1.22 -2.50
N LYS A 150 2.12 -0.40 -3.24
CA LYS A 150 2.39 1.00 -2.91
C LYS A 150 1.36 1.98 -3.45
N GLY A 151 0.27 1.49 -4.04
CA GLY A 151 -0.85 2.32 -4.52
C GLY A 151 -0.69 2.86 -5.93
N TYR A 152 0.23 2.32 -6.74
CA TYR A 152 0.38 2.71 -8.14
C TYR A 152 -0.78 2.17 -9.00
N GLY A 153 -1.39 3.01 -9.84
CA GLY A 153 -2.54 2.65 -10.68
C GLY A 153 -2.74 3.53 -11.92
#